data_AF-A0A932XI54-F1
#
_entry.id   AF-A0A932XI54-F1
#
_cell.length_a   1.000
_cell.length_b   1.000
_cell.length_c   1.000
_cell.angle_alpha   90.00
_cell.angle_beta   90.00
_cell.angle_gamma   90.00
#
_symmetry.space_group_name_H-M   'P 1'
#
loop_
_entity.id
_entity.type
_entity.pdbx_description
1 polymer ?
#
loop_
_entity_poly.entity_id
_entity_poly.type
_entity_poly.pdbx_seq_one_letter_code
_entity_poly.pdbx_strand_id
1 'polypeptide(L)'
;MRRTLGLAGLALVLVAAAPSPFGGWAVITVHDLPEYLRVGTPARLEFTIRQHGMTPMNDRSPVVKMKGVGDGWLSRGQRFNAARVADAGRYAAL
;
A
#
# COMPACT_ATOMS: atom_id res chain seq x y z
N MET A 1 -30.75 15.93 -33.08
CA MET A 1 -29.28 16.09 -33.19
C MET A 1 -28.71 17.06 -32.17
N ARG A 2 -29.23 18.29 -32.01
CA ARG A 2 -28.71 19.26 -31.00
C ARG A 2 -28.81 18.77 -29.54
N ARG A 3 -29.89 18.07 -29.17
CA ARG A 3 -30.08 17.52 -27.81
C ARG A 3 -29.13 16.37 -27.47
N THR A 4 -28.86 15.48 -28.43
CA THR A 4 -27.96 14.34 -28.26
C THR A 4 -26.51 14.80 -28.15
N LEU A 5 -26.11 15.83 -28.90
CA LEU A 5 -24.81 16.49 -28.76
C LEU A 5 -24.63 17.15 -27.40
N GLY A 6 -25.68 17.81 -26.87
CA GLY A 6 -25.64 18.41 -25.54
C GLY A 6 -25.49 17.38 -24.41
N LEU A 7 -26.20 16.26 -24.50
CA LEU A 7 -26.09 15.16 -23.54
C LEU A 7 -24.71 14.48 -23.59
N ALA A 8 -24.18 14.26 -24.79
CA ALA A 8 -22.84 13.73 -24.97
C ALA A 8 -21.76 14.65 -24.40
N GLY A 9 -21.90 15.97 -24.59
CA GLY A 9 -21.02 16.98 -23.99
C GLY A 9 -21.07 16.97 -22.46
N LEU A 10 -22.27 16.90 -21.87
CA LEU A 10 -22.45 16.85 -20.41
C LEU A 10 -21.86 15.56 -19.81
N ALA A 11 -22.08 14.42 -20.47
CA ALA A 11 -21.50 13.14 -20.05
C ALA A 11 -19.96 13.18 -20.07
N LEU A 12 -19.36 13.81 -21.08
CA LEU A 12 -17.91 13.95 -21.19
C LEU A 12 -17.32 14.82 -20.07
N VAL A 13 -18.01 15.90 -19.69
CA VAL A 13 -17.61 16.77 -18.56
C VAL A 13 -17.71 16.02 -17.23
N LEU A 14 -18.74 15.22 -17.02
CA LEU A 14 -18.91 14.42 -15.80
C LEU A 14 -17.84 13.35 -15.63
N VAL A 15 -17.38 12.73 -16.72
CA VAL A 15 -16.27 11.75 -16.69
C VAL A 15 -14.94 12.43 -16.35
N ALA A 16 -14.69 13.63 -16.87
CA ALA A 16 -13.47 14.40 -16.58
C ALA A 16 -13.45 14.95 -15.14
N ALA A 17 -14.61 15.17 -14.52
CA ALA A 17 -14.74 15.64 -13.14
C ALA A 17 -14.69 14.53 -12.08
N ALA A 18 -14.48 13.27 -12.48
CA ALA A 18 -14.31 12.18 -11.54
C ALA A 18 -13.14 12.51 -10.59
N PRO A 19 -13.30 12.37 -9.26
CA PRO A 19 -12.23 12.63 -8.32
C PRO A 19 -11.06 11.72 -8.65
N SER A 20 -10.02 12.31 -9.23
CA SER A 20 -8.80 11.59 -9.50
C SER A 20 -8.11 11.31 -8.18
N PRO A 21 -7.69 10.08 -7.86
CA PRO A 21 -6.85 9.81 -6.70
C PRO A 21 -5.42 10.29 -6.99
N PHE A 22 -5.22 11.59 -7.24
CA PHE A 22 -3.91 12.19 -7.46
C PHE A 22 -3.47 12.96 -6.22
N GLY A 23 -2.37 12.51 -5.63
CA GLY A 23 -1.51 13.31 -4.76
C GLY A 23 -1.96 13.36 -3.29
N GLY A 24 -1.36 12.50 -2.48
CA GLY A 24 -1.59 12.47 -1.04
C GLY A 24 -0.54 11.65 -0.33
N TRP A 25 0.00 12.16 0.76
CA TRP A 25 0.87 11.40 1.64
C TRP A 25 0.14 10.12 2.09
N ALA A 26 0.90 9.02 2.17
CA ALA A 26 0.41 7.77 2.72
C ALA A 26 0.91 7.63 4.15
N VAL A 27 0.05 7.13 5.03
CA VAL A 27 0.44 6.68 6.36
C VAL A 27 0.56 5.18 6.34
N ILE A 28 1.70 4.69 6.85
CA ILE A 28 1.91 3.28 7.12
C ILE A 28 1.87 3.12 8.64
N THR A 29 0.86 2.40 9.14
CA THR A 29 0.78 2.00 10.55
C THR A 29 1.24 0.57 10.67
N VAL A 30 2.32 0.32 11.38
CA VAL A 30 2.80 -1.04 11.69
C VAL A 30 2.03 -1.57 12.89
N HIS A 31 1.62 -2.83 12.83
CA HIS A 31 0.92 -3.53 13.89
C HIS A 31 1.81 -4.62 14.48
N ASP A 32 1.67 -4.85 15.79
CA ASP A 32 2.22 -6.01 16.49
C ASP A 32 3.71 -6.28 16.18
N LEU A 33 4.51 -5.22 16.04
CA LEU A 33 5.93 -5.35 15.77
C LEU A 33 6.64 -5.94 17.00
N PRO A 34 7.35 -7.08 16.86
CA PRO A 34 8.09 -7.65 17.97
C PRO A 34 9.23 -6.72 18.38
N GLU A 35 9.45 -6.59 19.69
CA GLU A 35 10.54 -5.78 20.25
C GLU A 35 11.92 -6.25 19.77
N TYR A 36 12.07 -7.54 19.54
CA TYR A 36 13.28 -8.16 19.03
C TYR A 36 12.95 -9.36 18.15
N LEU A 37 13.82 -9.62 17.18
CA LEU A 37 13.73 -10.80 16.32
C LEU A 37 14.45 -11.98 17.00
N ARG A 38 13.78 -13.13 17.06
CA ARG A 38 14.35 -14.38 17.60
C ARG A 38 14.83 -15.27 16.45
N VAL A 39 16.08 -15.71 16.54
CA VAL A 39 16.68 -16.63 15.55
C VAL A 39 15.87 -17.92 15.45
N GLY A 40 15.63 -18.37 14.21
CA GLY A 40 14.85 -19.58 13.92
C GLY A 40 13.34 -19.44 14.11
N THR A 41 12.85 -18.26 14.51
CA THR A 41 11.42 -17.99 14.66
C THR A 41 10.96 -17.08 13.53
N PRO A 42 10.00 -17.52 12.70
CA PRO A 42 9.40 -16.65 11.69
C PRO A 42 8.76 -15.42 12.35
N ALA A 43 9.07 -14.23 11.84
CA ALA A 43 8.45 -12.99 12.27
C ALA A 43 7.49 -12.53 11.18
N ARG A 44 6.27 -12.13 11.57
CA ARG A 44 5.27 -11.61 10.65
C ARG A 44 5.16 -10.11 10.84
N LEU A 45 5.37 -9.35 9.77
CA LEU A 45 5.20 -7.90 9.78
C LEU A 45 3.86 -7.53 9.15
N GLU A 46 2.96 -6.97 9.94
CA GLU A 46 1.68 -6.47 9.45
C GLU A 46 1.62 -4.94 9.49
N PHE A 47 0.98 -4.35 8.48
CA PHE A 47 0.81 -2.91 8.42
C PHE A 47 -0.43 -2.51 7.62
N THR A 48 -0.97 -1.33 7.92
CA THR A 48 -2.04 -0.70 7.14
C THR A 48 -1.51 0.50 6.38
N ILE A 49 -1.87 0.60 5.11
CA ILE A 49 -1.60 1.78 4.28
C ILE A 49 -2.90 2.59 4.15
N ARG A 50 -2.85 3.89 4.51
CA ARG A 50 -3.97 4.83 4.37
C ARG A 50 -3.56 6.07 3.58
N GLN A 51 -4.43 6.50 2.66
CA GLN A 51 -4.31 7.79 1.99
C GLN A 51 -4.72 8.90 2.96
N HIS A 52 -3.86 9.90 3.14
CA HIS A 52 -4.06 11.02 4.07
C HIS A 52 -4.38 10.57 5.52
N GLY A 53 -3.92 9.38 5.91
CA GLY A 53 -4.20 8.79 7.22
C GLY A 53 -5.62 8.28 7.44
N MET A 54 -6.53 8.44 6.47
CA MET A 54 -7.95 8.10 6.63
C MET A 54 -8.38 6.92 5.77
N THR A 55 -8.23 7.03 4.45
CA THR A 55 -8.82 6.07 3.50
C THR A 55 -7.90 4.86 3.30
N PRO A 56 -8.32 3.62 3.61
CA PRO A 56 -7.50 2.43 3.38
C PRO A 56 -7.19 2.21 1.90
N MET A 57 -5.94 1.87 1.59
CA MET A 57 -5.47 1.73 0.20
C MET A 57 -5.55 0.28 -0.29
N ASN A 58 -6.53 0.10 -1.16
CA ASN A 58 -6.99 -1.06 -1.90
C ASN A 58 -5.99 -1.98 -2.63
N ASP A 59 -4.99 -1.32 -3.19
CA ASP A 59 -4.56 -1.58 -4.57
C ASP A 59 -3.05 -1.40 -4.70
N ARG A 60 -2.35 -1.72 -3.62
CA ARG A 60 -0.89 -1.57 -3.50
C ARG A 60 -0.19 -2.92 -3.52
N SER A 61 1.05 -2.88 -4.00
CA SER A 61 1.99 -4.01 -4.01
C SER A 61 3.24 -3.67 -3.19
N PRO A 62 3.13 -3.56 -1.86
CA PRO A 62 4.23 -3.14 -1.01
C PRO A 62 5.32 -4.22 -0.87
N VAL A 63 6.54 -3.77 -0.62
CA VAL A 63 7.72 -4.62 -0.39
C VAL A 63 8.40 -4.17 0.89
N VAL A 64 8.60 -5.11 1.81
CA VAL A 64 9.39 -4.91 3.03
C VAL A 64 10.85 -5.23 2.71
N LYS A 65 11.76 -4.32 3.06
CA LYS A 65 13.19 -4.51 2.85
C LYS A 65 13.90 -4.49 4.19
N MET A 66 14.68 -5.54 4.45
CA MET A 66 15.63 -5.55 5.55
C MET A 66 16.98 -5.10 5.02
N LYS A 67 17.56 -4.08 5.66
CA LYS A 67 18.91 -3.62 5.30
C LYS A 67 19.92 -4.66 5.80
N GLY A 68 20.87 -5.03 4.94
CA GLY A 68 21.99 -5.87 5.34
C GLY A 68 22.89 -5.15 6.34
N VAL A 69 23.48 -5.90 7.26
CA VAL A 69 24.35 -5.37 8.33
C VAL A 69 25.56 -6.28 8.48
N GLY A 70 26.73 -5.67 8.71
CA GLY A 70 27.99 -6.38 8.94
C GLY A 70 28.53 -7.10 7.70
N ASP A 71 29.45 -8.02 7.93
CA ASP A 71 30.11 -8.82 6.90
C ASP A 71 29.50 -10.23 6.81
N GLY A 72 29.72 -10.93 5.69
CA GLY A 72 29.21 -12.29 5.47
C GLY A 72 27.77 -12.36 4.92
N TRP A 73 27.03 -13.44 5.19
CA TRP A 73 25.72 -13.68 4.55
C TRP A 73 24.65 -12.62 4.88
N LEU A 74 24.76 -11.96 6.04
CA LEU A 74 23.85 -10.89 6.48
C LEU A 74 24.17 -9.52 5.84
N SER A 75 25.28 -9.41 5.11
CA SER A 75 25.63 -8.19 4.36
C SER A 75 24.65 -7.90 3.22
N ARG A 76 23.99 -8.93 2.68
CA ARG A 76 22.93 -8.78 1.69
C ARG A 76 21.61 -8.52 2.38
N GLY A 77 21.01 -7.37 2.09
CA GLY A 77 19.65 -7.08 2.52
C GLY A 77 18.65 -8.09 1.95
N GLN A 78 17.57 -8.31 2.69
CA GLN A 78 16.49 -9.21 2.28
C GLN A 78 15.26 -8.41 1.85
N ARG A 79 14.42 -9.02 1.01
CA ARG A 79 13.21 -8.41 0.47
C ARG A 79 12.06 -9.40 0.56
N PHE A 80 10.93 -8.91 1.06
CA PHE A 80 9.72 -9.70 1.27
C PHE A 80 8.55 -8.97 0.61
N ASN A 81 7.86 -9.65 -0.30
CA ASN A 81 6.64 -9.12 -0.90
C ASN A 81 5.53 -9.21 0.15
N ALA A 82 4.82 -8.11 0.37
CA ALA A 82 3.68 -8.12 1.27
C ALA A 82 2.41 -8.50 0.52
N ALA A 83 1.67 -9.46 1.06
CA ALA A 83 0.38 -9.88 0.56
C ALA A 83 -0.75 -9.13 1.29
N ARG A 84 -1.89 -8.98 0.63
CA ARG A 84 -3.09 -8.48 1.29
C ARG A 84 -3.63 -9.48 2.30
N VAL A 85 -4.21 -8.95 3.36
CA VAL A 85 -5.01 -9.71 4.32
C VAL A 85 -6.45 -9.17 4.34
N ALA A 86 -7.32 -9.80 5.13
CA ALA A 86 -8.77 -9.57 5.07
C ALA A 86 -9.18 -8.10 5.32
N ASP A 87 -8.46 -7.37 6.17
CA ASP A 87 -8.78 -5.99 6.51
C ASP A 87 -8.44 -5.01 5.38
N ALA A 88 -9.28 -3.99 5.22
CA ALA A 88 -9.07 -2.93 4.23
C ALA A 88 -7.71 -2.23 4.45
N GLY A 89 -6.94 -2.08 3.37
CA GLY A 89 -5.62 -1.48 3.34
C GLY A 89 -4.56 -2.22 4.14
N ARG A 90 -4.83 -3.42 4.65
CA ARG A 90 -3.90 -4.20 5.48
C ARG A 90 -3.11 -5.20 4.64
N TYR A 91 -1.83 -5.29 4.97
CA TYR A 91 -0.82 -6.09 4.29
C TYR A 91 0.05 -6.82 5.31
N ALA A 92 0.55 -8.00 4.94
CA ALA A 92 1.45 -8.82 5.75
C ALA A 92 2.64 -9.32 4.92
N ALA A 93 3.84 -9.26 5.49
CA ALA A 93 5.06 -9.87 4.97
C ALA A 93 5.60 -10.93 5.96
N LEU A 94 6.18 -11.98 5.40
CA LEU A 94 6.82 -13.10 6.09
C LEU A 94 8.23 -13.28 5.54
#